data_AF-A0A0A1PZA2-F1
#
_entry.id   AF-A0A0A1PZA2-F1
#
_cell.length_a   1.000
_cell.length_b   1.000
_cell.length_c   1.000
_cell.angle_alpha   90.00
_cell.angle_beta   90.00
_cell.angle_gamma   90.00
#
_symmetry.space_group_name_H-M   'P 1'
#
loop_
_entity.id
_entity.type
_entity.pdbx_description
1 polymer ?
#
loop_
_entity_poly.entity_id
_entity_poly.type
_entity_poly.pdbx_seq_one_letter_code
_entity_poly.pdbx_strand_id
1 'polypeptide(L)'
;MLRLRAVLFAVIFAGSIVLLSLYGPGLGISRTVGTYAWAALMVLLSVAIFGPPMARVLGWRQTAFVFAAIVGMGVGLFLYLVFVSLPALNARP
;
A
#
# COMPACT_ATOMS: atom_id res chain seq x y z
N MET A 1 14.03 -10.96 15.30
CA MET A 1 14.40 -9.90 14.33
C MET A 1 13.28 -9.56 13.35
N LEU A 2 12.60 -10.52 12.71
CA LEU A 2 11.54 -10.26 11.73
C LEU A 2 10.36 -9.44 12.29
N ARG A 3 9.92 -9.74 13.53
CA ARG A 3 8.84 -9.01 14.22
C ARG A 3 9.15 -7.52 14.39
N LEU A 4 10.36 -7.17 14.81
CA LEU A 4 10.77 -5.77 14.97
C LEU A 4 10.81 -5.02 13.64
N ARG A 5 11.32 -5.68 12.58
CA ARG A 5 11.33 -5.10 11.21
C ARG A 5 9.92 -4.85 10.69
N ALA A 6 8.99 -5.78 10.95
CA ALA A 6 7.59 -5.62 10.58
C ALA A 6 6.93 -4.45 11.32
N VAL A 7 7.15 -4.35 12.63
CA VAL A 7 6.61 -3.25 13.46
C VAL A 7 7.16 -1.90 13.00
N LEU A 8 8.47 -1.79 12.81
CA LEU A 8 9.10 -0.57 12.32
C LEU A 8 8.58 -0.19 10.92
N PHE A 9 8.43 -1.16 10.03
CA PHE A 9 7.88 -0.92 8.70
C PHE A 9 6.44 -0.42 8.77
N ALA A 10 5.59 -1.01 9.62
CA ALA A 10 4.21 -0.56 9.81
C ALA A 10 4.12 0.87 10.36
N VAL A 11 4.99 1.22 11.32
CA VAL A 11 5.06 2.58 11.88
C VAL A 11 5.53 3.58 10.82
N ILE A 12 6.57 3.26 10.05
CA ILE A 12 7.06 4.11 8.96
C ILE A 12 5.99 4.27 7.87
N PHE A 13 5.30 3.18 7.52
CA PHE A 13 4.22 3.19 6.53
C PHE A 13 3.09 4.12 6.98
N ALA A 14 2.54 3.92 8.18
CA ALA A 14 1.44 4.75 8.69
C ALA A 14 1.87 6.21 8.90
N GLY A 15 3.07 6.46 9.42
CA GLY A 15 3.57 7.81 9.64
C GLY A 15 3.84 8.57 8.34
N SER A 16 4.44 7.92 7.35
CA SER A 16 4.83 8.60 6.11
C SER A 16 3.65 8.92 5.19
N ILE A 17 2.56 8.14 5.20
CA ILE A 17 1.35 8.53 4.46
C ILE A 17 0.63 9.73 5.10
N VAL A 18 0.62 9.80 6.43
CA VAL A 18 0.06 10.96 7.15
C VAL A 18 0.90 12.21 6.86
N LEU A 19 2.22 12.11 6.95
CA LEU A 19 3.13 13.21 6.61
C LEU A 19 2.96 13.66 5.15
N LEU A 20 2.87 12.74 4.20
CA LEU A 20 2.63 13.07 2.80
C LEU A 20 1.27 13.76 2.58
N SER A 21 0.24 13.34 3.32
CA SER A 21 -1.10 13.94 3.21
C SER A 21 -1.15 15.36 3.78
N LEU A 22 -0.38 15.63 4.83
CA LEU A 22 -0.32 16.94 5.49
C LEU A 22 0.61 17.92 4.77
N TYR A 23 1.78 17.46 4.32
CA TYR A 23 2.85 18.31 3.80
C TYR A 23 3.04 18.23 2.28
N GLY A 24 2.49 17.20 1.62
CA GLY A 24 2.58 17.04 0.15
C GLY A 24 2.12 18.27 -0.64
N PRO A 25 0.98 18.92 -0.32
CA PRO A 25 0.54 20.14 -0.98
C PRO A 25 1.54 21.31 -0.84
N GLY A 26 2.21 21.40 0.32
CA GLY A 26 3.22 22.44 0.58
C GLY A 26 4.49 22.29 -0.24
N LEU A 27 4.73 21.10 -0.83
CA LEU A 27 5.86 20.79 -1.71
C LEU A 27 5.48 20.85 -3.20
N GLY A 28 4.29 21.35 -3.55
CA GLY A 28 3.79 21.37 -4.92
C GLY A 28 3.40 20.00 -5.48
N ILE A 29 3.33 18.97 -4.62
CA ILE A 29 2.93 17.63 -5.02
C ILE A 29 1.40 17.54 -4.97
N SER A 30 0.78 17.22 -6.10
CA SER A 30 -0.64 16.86 -6.13
C SER A 30 -0.90 15.71 -5.15
N ARG A 31 -1.81 15.89 -4.19
CA ARG A 31 -2.10 14.87 -3.15
C ARG A 31 -2.35 13.51 -3.79
N THR A 32 -3.14 13.48 -4.85
CA THR A 32 -3.50 12.24 -5.54
C THR A 32 -2.28 11.56 -6.14
N VAL A 33 -1.47 12.30 -6.91
CA VAL A 33 -0.26 11.76 -7.57
C VAL A 33 0.78 11.33 -6.55
N GLY A 34 1.00 12.14 -5.51
CA GLY A 34 1.92 11.84 -4.42
C GLY A 34 1.51 10.57 -3.66
N THR A 35 0.24 10.44 -3.30
CA THR A 35 -0.27 9.26 -2.59
C THR A 35 -0.12 7.99 -3.44
N TYR A 36 -0.39 8.04 -4.75
CA TYR A 36 -0.19 6.88 -5.62
C TYR A 36 1.28 6.50 -5.78
N ALA A 37 2.16 7.48 -5.98
CA ALA A 37 3.61 7.25 -6.07
C ALA A 37 4.17 6.65 -4.77
N TRP A 38 3.73 7.16 -3.62
CA TRP A 38 4.09 6.64 -2.31
C TRP A 38 3.56 5.23 -2.09
N ALA A 39 2.30 4.95 -2.46
CA ALA A 39 1.73 3.62 -2.34
C ALA A 39 2.50 2.59 -3.17
N ALA A 40 2.88 2.94 -4.40
CA ALA A 40 3.71 2.10 -5.25
C ALA A 40 5.09 1.82 -4.62
N LEU A 41 5.75 2.85 -4.07
CA LEU A 41 7.02 2.70 -3.36
C LEU A 41 6.91 1.72 -2.17
N MET A 42 5.84 1.83 -1.38
CA MET A 42 5.65 0.98 -0.21
C MET A 42 5.37 -0.48 -0.58
N VAL A 43 4.69 -0.73 -1.69
CA VAL A 43 4.52 -2.09 -2.22
C VAL A 43 5.87 -2.69 -2.58
N LEU A 44 6.73 -1.95 -3.29
CA LEU A 44 8.08 -2.41 -3.64
C LEU A 44 8.94 -2.68 -2.40
N LEU A 45 8.90 -1.80 -1.40
CA LEU A 45 9.62 -1.98 -0.13
C LEU A 45 9.10 -3.20 0.65
N SER A 46 7.78 -3.43 0.64
CA SER A 46 7.17 -4.62 1.27
C SER A 46 7.69 -5.91 0.63
N VAL A 47 7.76 -5.96 -0.71
CA VAL A 47 8.33 -7.10 -1.44
C VAL A 47 9.82 -7.27 -1.11
N ALA A 48 10.59 -6.19 -1.04
CA ALA A 48 12.02 -6.27 -0.71
C ALA A 48 12.28 -6.76 0.73
N ILE A 49 11.48 -6.31 1.70
CA ILE A 49 11.66 -6.64 3.13
C ILE A 49 11.13 -8.04 3.46
N PHE A 50 9.93 -8.38 2.96
CA PHE A 50 9.23 -9.62 3.33
C PHE A 50 9.35 -10.72 2.26
N GLY A 51 9.68 -10.39 1.02
CA GLY A 51 9.85 -11.35 -0.07
C GLY A 51 10.93 -12.41 0.21
N PRO A 52 12.19 -12.03 0.50
CA PRO A 52 13.24 -13.01 0.80
C PRO A 52 12.92 -13.98 1.96
N PRO A 53 12.42 -13.52 3.14
CA PRO A 53 12.05 -14.45 4.20
C PRO A 53 10.83 -15.31 3.84
N MET A 54 9.82 -14.79 3.14
CA MET A 54 8.68 -15.61 2.69
C MET A 54 9.10 -16.65 1.65
N ALA A 55 9.96 -16.29 0.69
CA ALA A 55 10.44 -17.21 -0.34
C ALA A 55 11.26 -18.38 0.23
N ARG A 56 11.92 -18.20 1.39
CA ARG A 56 12.60 -19.29 2.10
C ARG A 56 11.65 -20.28 2.76
N VAL A 57 10.43 -19.85 3.10
CA VAL A 57 9.44 -20.69 3.81
C VAL A 57 8.45 -21.35 2.84
N LEU A 58 7.97 -20.60 1.85
CA LEU A 58 6.91 -21.02 0.92
C LEU A 58 7.46 -21.35 -0.48
N GLY A 59 8.70 -20.98 -0.79
CA GLY A 59 9.25 -21.04 -2.13
C GLY A 59 8.86 -19.84 -3.00
N TRP A 60 9.67 -19.56 -4.01
CA TRP A 60 9.59 -18.32 -4.80
C TRP A 60 8.25 -18.16 -5.55
N ARG A 61 7.69 -19.25 -6.08
CA ARG A 61 6.43 -19.24 -6.84
C ARG A 61 5.25 -18.86 -5.96
N GLN A 62 5.17 -19.44 -4.77
CA GLN A 62 4.09 -19.17 -3.82
C GLN A 62 4.20 -17.76 -3.26
N THR A 63 5.41 -17.30 -2.94
CA THR A 63 5.62 -15.90 -2.50
C THR A 63 5.19 -14.90 -3.57
N ALA A 64 5.58 -15.12 -4.83
CA ALA A 64 5.15 -14.26 -5.94
C ALA A 64 3.63 -14.23 -6.08
N PHE A 65 2.98 -15.40 -5.98
CA PHE A 65 1.52 -15.50 -6.01
C PHE A 65 0.86 -14.75 -4.85
N VAL A 66 1.37 -14.87 -3.63
CA VAL A 66 0.83 -14.17 -2.46
C VAL A 66 0.93 -12.65 -2.62
N PHE A 67 2.09 -12.13 -3.04
CA PHE A 67 2.23 -10.69 -3.30
C PHE A 67 1.33 -10.21 -4.43
N ALA A 68 1.21 -10.98 -5.52
CA ALA A 68 0.29 -10.66 -6.61
C ALA A 68 -1.17 -10.64 -6.15
N ALA A 69 -1.58 -11.60 -5.31
CA ALA A 69 -2.92 -11.65 -4.73
C ALA A 69 -3.20 -10.46 -3.81
N ILE A 70 -2.25 -10.06 -2.98
CA ILE A 70 -2.38 -8.89 -2.10
C ILE A 70 -2.54 -7.61 -2.92
N VAL A 71 -1.70 -7.42 -3.94
CA VAL A 71 -1.80 -6.26 -4.85
C VAL A 71 -3.13 -6.28 -5.59
N GLY A 72 -3.54 -7.44 -6.11
CA GLY A 72 -4.82 -7.63 -6.80
C GLY A 72 -6.03 -7.30 -5.91
N MET A 73 -6.04 -7.76 -4.65
CA MET A 73 -7.08 -7.38 -3.69
C MET A 73 -7.10 -5.88 -3.41
N GLY A 74 -5.91 -5.25 -3.26
CA GLY A 74 -5.80 -3.81 -3.06
C GLY A 74 -6.38 -3.00 -4.23
N VAL A 75 -6.06 -3.41 -5.47
CA VAL A 75 -6.61 -2.80 -6.68
C VAL A 75 -8.12 -3.03 -6.77
N GLY A 76 -8.60 -4.25 -6.51
CA GLY A 76 -10.02 -4.56 -6.50
C GLY A 76 -10.81 -3.73 -5.48
N LEU A 77 -10.27 -3.57 -4.27
CA LEU A 77 -10.85 -2.71 -3.24
C LEU A 77 -10.90 -1.25 -3.68
N PHE A 78 -9.82 -0.74 -4.27
CA PHE A 78 -9.77 0.63 -4.80
C PHE A 78 -10.85 0.87 -5.86
N LEU A 79 -10.97 -0.04 -6.84
CA LEU A 79 -11.99 0.05 -7.88
C LEU A 79 -13.40 0.01 -7.29
N TYR A 80 -13.65 -0.87 -6.32
CA TYR A 80 -14.94 -0.94 -5.62
C TYR A 80 -15.28 0.37 -4.90
N LEU A 81 -14.30 0.99 -4.22
CA LEU A 81 -14.52 2.26 -3.55
C LEU A 81 -14.86 3.38 -4.56
N VAL A 82 -14.12 3.46 -5.67
CA VAL A 82 -14.28 4.50 -6.69
C VAL A 82 -15.59 4.37 -7.47
N PHE A 83 -15.94 3.16 -7.90
CA PHE A 83 -17.05 2.96 -8.83
C PHE A 83 -18.37 2.59 -8.16
N VAL A 84 -18.34 2.04 -6.94
CA VAL A 84 -19.54 1.56 -6.26
C VAL A 84 -19.84 2.39 -5.02
N SER A 85 -18.87 2.54 -4.11
CA SER A 85 -19.14 3.12 -2.79
C SER A 85 -19.22 4.64 -2.78
N LEU A 86 -18.27 5.33 -3.43
CA LEU A 86 -18.23 6.80 -3.48
C LEU A 86 -19.45 7.41 -4.20
N PRO A 87 -19.88 6.89 -5.38
CA PRO A 87 -21.10 7.38 -6.02
C PRO A 87 -22.35 7.15 -5.16
N ALA A 88 -22.45 5.99 -4.50
CA ALA A 88 -23.58 5.66 -3.63
C ALA A 88 -23.65 6.51 -2.36
N LEU A 89 -22.52 7.00 -1.85
CA LEU A 89 -22.47 7.94 -0.71
C LEU A 89 -22.87 9.36 -1.14
N ASN A 90 -22.45 9.81 -2.32
CA ASN A 90 -22.77 11.14 -2.85
C ASN A 90 -24.21 11.23 -3.41
N ALA A 91 -24.88 10.10 -3.62
CA ALA A 91 -26.26 10.03 -4.09
C ALA A 91 -27.31 9.99 -2.96
N ARG A 92 -26.89 10.01 -1.69
CA ARG A 92 -27.81 10.13 -0.55
C ARG A 92 -28.16 11.61 -0.35
N PRO A 93 -29.45 11.97 -0.27
CA PRO A 93 -29.89 13.36 -0.09
C PRO A 93 -29.47 13.94 1.27
#